data_AF-A0A4U9ELF8-F1
#
_entry.id   AF-A0A4U9ELF8-F1
#
_cell.length_a   1.000
_cell.length_b   1.000
_cell.length_c   1.000
_cell.angle_alpha   90.00
_cell.angle_beta   90.00
_cell.angle_gamma   90.00
#
_symmetry.space_group_name_H-M   'P 1'
#
loop_
_entity.id
_entity.type
_entity.pdbx_description
1 polymer ?
#
loop_
_entity_poly.entity_id
_entity_poly.type
_entity_poly.pdbx_seq_one_letter_code
_entity_poly.pdbx_strand_id
1 'polypeptide(L)'
;MSRHPLSIDNFHSLFPAPLFPSYAGTTTRPRYSTRARRDRSSRHHRRLRYHTPSQRMASSADPGPVYFWKESDPEAGYLSQWYYCPFRDDKDERIRYKTAEHYMMFQKAMLFKDEHTAIEVLKAATPRKVKALGRKVKNFNEATWLKHRCDIVRHGNILKFTRAISEKGYKKGSPSGNPLEGSLLDTLLRTGDRELVEASPFDPVWGIGFKAADAEAARGSWGENLLGKELMAVRSILRKKRDQGQL
;
A
#
# COMPACT_ATOMS: atom_id res chain seq x y z
N MET A 1 26.08 -10.26 32.89
CA MET A 1 25.20 -9.24 32.27
C MET A 1 23.82 -9.86 32.05
N SER A 2 22.97 -9.78 33.06
CA SER A 2 21.64 -10.42 33.07
C SER A 2 20.67 -9.67 32.15
N ARG A 3 20.02 -10.39 31.25
CA ARG A 3 18.90 -9.88 30.45
C ARG A 3 17.65 -9.89 31.31
N HIS A 4 17.17 -8.72 31.71
CA HIS A 4 15.82 -8.60 32.26
C HIS A 4 14.78 -8.84 31.15
N PRO A 5 13.79 -9.72 31.35
CA PRO A 5 12.63 -9.78 30.49
C PRO A 5 11.80 -8.50 30.66
N LEU A 6 11.16 -8.05 29.58
CA LEU A 6 10.24 -6.92 29.57
C LEU A 6 9.15 -7.15 30.63
N SER A 7 9.20 -6.43 31.74
CA SER A 7 8.20 -6.49 32.80
C SER A 7 6.88 -5.87 32.33
N ILE A 8 5.78 -6.44 32.81
CA ILE A 8 4.39 -6.13 32.47
C ILE A 8 3.94 -4.74 32.99
N ASP A 9 4.71 -4.12 33.88
CA ASP A 9 4.24 -2.99 34.69
C ASP A 9 4.35 -1.60 34.05
N ASN A 10 4.62 -1.48 32.74
CA ASN A 10 4.76 -0.17 32.09
C ASN A 10 3.91 0.04 30.82
N PHE A 11 2.92 -0.83 30.57
CA PHE A 11 2.08 -0.72 29.36
C PHE A 11 0.98 0.35 29.46
N HIS A 12 0.57 0.77 30.67
CA HIS A 12 -0.53 1.74 30.85
C HIS A 12 -0.18 3.19 30.49
N SER A 13 1.10 3.55 30.32
CA SER A 13 1.54 4.90 29.95
C SER A 13 1.83 5.07 28.45
N LEU A 14 1.62 4.04 27.63
CA LEU A 14 2.12 3.97 26.24
C LEU A 14 1.08 4.20 25.15
N PHE A 15 -0.20 4.43 25.45
CA PHE A 15 -1.24 4.44 24.40
C PHE A 15 -2.30 5.54 24.59
N PRO A 16 -2.24 6.65 23.82
CA PRO A 16 -3.40 7.51 23.64
C PRO A 16 -4.48 6.82 22.78
N ALA A 17 -5.73 7.24 22.98
CA ALA A 17 -6.96 6.72 22.37
C ALA A 17 -6.89 6.54 20.82
N PRO A 18 -7.71 5.63 20.25
CA PRO A 18 -7.76 5.41 18.80
C PRO A 18 -8.04 6.70 18.04
N LEU A 19 -7.21 6.94 17.02
CA LEU A 19 -7.22 8.11 16.14
C LEU A 19 -8.37 8.02 15.15
N PHE A 20 -9.41 8.85 15.20
CA PHE A 20 -10.07 9.39 13.99
C PHE A 20 -10.90 10.66 14.34
N PRO A 21 -10.57 11.85 13.80
CA PRO A 21 -11.50 12.97 13.73
C PRO A 21 -12.56 12.71 12.64
N SER A 22 -13.83 12.91 12.96
CA SER A 22 -14.94 12.85 11.98
C SER A 22 -14.87 14.04 11.02
N TYR A 23 -14.61 13.79 9.73
CA TYR A 23 -14.85 14.78 8.68
C TYR A 23 -16.21 14.53 8.04
N ALA A 24 -17.17 15.41 8.36
CA ALA A 24 -18.39 15.63 7.59
C ALA A 24 -18.18 16.89 6.75
N GLY A 25 -18.49 16.84 5.44
CA GLY A 25 -18.26 17.98 4.56
C GLY A 25 -18.68 17.78 3.10
N THR A 26 -20.00 17.76 2.89
CA THR A 26 -20.75 18.42 1.80
C THR A 26 -20.24 18.34 0.35
N THR A 27 -20.94 17.52 -0.45
CA THR A 27 -21.00 17.55 -1.92
C THR A 27 -21.61 18.87 -2.41
N THR A 28 -20.94 19.60 -3.30
CA THR A 28 -21.58 20.63 -4.12
C THR A 28 -21.13 20.49 -5.58
N ARG A 29 -22.10 20.18 -6.46
CA ARG A 29 -21.94 20.18 -7.93
C ARG A 29 -22.03 21.61 -8.46
N PRO A 30 -21.27 22.01 -9.50
CA PRO A 30 -21.64 23.14 -10.34
C PRO A 30 -22.44 22.68 -11.57
N ARG A 31 -23.47 23.47 -11.89
CA ARG A 31 -24.32 23.39 -13.08
C ARG A 31 -23.63 24.01 -14.30
N TYR A 32 -23.94 23.47 -15.49
CA TYR A 32 -23.64 24.06 -16.79
C TYR A 32 -24.63 25.17 -17.18
N SER A 33 -24.16 26.18 -17.92
CA SER A 33 -24.94 27.21 -18.65
C SER A 33 -24.01 27.83 -19.71
N THR A 34 -24.10 27.42 -20.99
CA THR A 34 -24.75 28.05 -22.19
C THR A 34 -24.07 29.27 -22.83
N ARG A 35 -23.66 29.08 -24.12
CA ARG A 35 -23.74 29.95 -25.34
C ARG A 35 -23.18 31.40 -25.28
N ALA A 36 -22.62 32.04 -26.33
CA ALA A 36 -22.48 31.81 -27.77
C ALA A 36 -21.56 32.90 -28.43
N ARG A 37 -21.31 32.73 -29.75
CA ARG A 37 -20.91 33.70 -30.82
C ARG A 37 -19.39 33.88 -31.03
N ARG A 38 -18.80 33.45 -32.17
CA ARG A 38 -18.68 34.06 -33.53
C ARG A 38 -18.12 35.50 -33.45
N ASP A 39 -17.00 35.85 -34.10
CA ASP A 39 -16.89 36.00 -35.56
C ASP A 39 -15.43 36.17 -36.10
N ARG A 40 -15.30 35.93 -37.43
CA ARG A 40 -14.36 36.47 -38.45
C ARG A 40 -12.83 36.28 -38.41
N SER A 41 -12.39 35.34 -39.25
CA SER A 41 -11.53 35.49 -40.45
C SER A 41 -10.55 36.69 -40.55
N SER A 42 -9.25 36.37 -40.70
CA SER A 42 -8.42 36.96 -41.74
C SER A 42 -7.31 36.02 -42.22
N ARG A 43 -7.19 35.90 -43.54
CA ARG A 43 -6.22 35.09 -44.29
C ARG A 43 -4.92 35.87 -44.46
N HIS A 44 -3.78 35.25 -44.13
CA HIS A 44 -2.49 35.61 -44.72
C HIS A 44 -1.76 34.34 -45.20
N HIS A 45 -1.53 34.29 -46.51
CA HIS A 45 -0.62 33.36 -47.17
C HIS A 45 0.83 33.72 -46.83
N ARG A 46 1.61 32.79 -46.26
CA ARG A 46 2.98 32.57 -46.74
C ARG A 46 3.66 31.30 -46.19
N ARG A 47 4.24 30.56 -47.13
CA ARG A 47 5.37 29.61 -47.03
C ARG A 47 5.11 28.25 -46.37
N LEU A 48 4.85 27.28 -47.25
CA LEU A 48 5.17 25.86 -47.06
C LEU A 48 6.65 25.72 -46.67
N ARG A 49 6.90 25.37 -45.40
CA ARG A 49 8.12 24.68 -45.00
C ARG A 49 7.76 23.22 -44.87
N TYR A 50 8.43 22.35 -45.62
CA TYR A 50 8.41 20.92 -45.36
C TYR A 50 9.00 20.69 -43.97
N HIS A 51 8.12 20.61 -42.96
CA HIS A 51 8.46 19.97 -41.71
C HIS A 51 8.39 18.48 -41.98
N THR A 52 9.56 17.85 -42.03
CA THR A 52 9.71 16.42 -41.80
C THR A 52 8.86 16.07 -40.58
N PRO A 53 7.96 15.08 -40.64
CA PRO A 53 7.31 14.59 -39.44
C PRO A 53 8.43 14.12 -38.52
N SER A 54 8.66 14.85 -37.44
CA SER A 54 9.41 14.33 -36.30
C SER A 54 8.72 13.01 -35.96
N GLN A 55 9.41 11.91 -36.24
CA GLN A 55 8.97 10.59 -35.81
C GLN A 55 8.63 10.73 -34.33
N ARG A 56 7.33 10.70 -34.02
CA ARG A 56 6.89 10.32 -32.69
C ARG A 56 7.53 8.96 -32.50
N MET A 57 8.60 8.92 -31.72
CA MET A 57 9.15 7.67 -31.24
C MET A 57 7.97 6.86 -30.73
N ALA A 58 7.91 5.60 -31.17
CA ALA A 58 6.86 4.66 -30.85
C ALA A 58 6.44 4.84 -29.38
N SER A 59 5.13 5.00 -29.15
CA SER A 59 4.58 4.98 -27.80
C SER A 59 5.21 3.80 -27.07
N SER A 60 5.91 4.06 -25.96
CA SER A 60 6.19 3.00 -25.01
C SER A 60 4.85 2.33 -24.73
N ALA A 61 4.71 1.07 -25.16
CA ALA A 61 3.52 0.29 -24.89
C ALA A 61 3.27 0.41 -23.38
N ASP A 62 2.03 0.73 -22.99
CA ASP A 62 1.63 0.68 -21.60
C ASP A 62 2.02 -0.71 -21.07
N PRO A 63 2.95 -0.82 -20.10
CA PRO A 63 3.42 -2.11 -19.61
C PRO A 63 2.32 -2.88 -18.84
N GLY A 64 1.11 -2.33 -18.75
CA GLY A 64 -0.04 -2.95 -18.12
C GLY A 64 0.06 -2.97 -16.59
N PRO A 65 -0.88 -3.63 -15.90
CA PRO A 65 -0.85 -3.72 -14.45
C PRO A 65 0.40 -4.42 -13.92
N VAL A 66 0.79 -4.07 -12.69
CA VAL A 66 1.75 -4.86 -11.89
C VAL A 66 0.93 -5.87 -11.09
N TYR A 67 0.95 -7.10 -11.54
CA TYR A 67 0.41 -8.22 -10.80
C TYR A 67 1.39 -8.67 -9.73
N PHE A 68 0.90 -8.93 -8.53
CA PHE A 68 1.71 -9.50 -7.46
C PHE A 68 0.90 -10.50 -6.64
N TRP A 69 1.55 -11.59 -6.24
CA TRP A 69 0.98 -12.56 -5.31
C TRP A 69 2.09 -13.31 -4.60
N LYS A 70 1.99 -13.40 -3.27
CA LYS A 70 3.01 -13.94 -2.35
C LYS A 70 4.26 -13.07 -2.21
N GLU A 71 4.88 -13.19 -1.05
CA GLU A 71 6.15 -12.56 -0.71
C GLU A 71 7.34 -13.10 -1.51
N SER A 72 7.22 -14.33 -2.04
CA SER A 72 8.28 -15.02 -2.78
C SER A 72 8.38 -14.61 -4.24
N ASP A 73 7.48 -13.76 -4.74
CA ASP A 73 7.51 -13.27 -6.11
C ASP A 73 8.79 -12.42 -6.37
N PRO A 74 9.60 -12.79 -7.38
CA PRO A 74 10.93 -12.21 -7.62
C PRO A 74 10.90 -10.80 -8.22
N GLU A 75 9.75 -10.27 -8.60
CA GLU A 75 9.65 -8.93 -9.17
C GLU A 75 8.83 -8.01 -8.26
N ALA A 76 7.67 -8.48 -7.82
CA ALA A 76 6.66 -7.68 -7.16
C ALA A 76 6.30 -8.18 -5.74
N GLY A 77 6.99 -9.21 -5.23
CA GLY A 77 6.73 -9.78 -3.90
C GLY A 77 6.87 -8.76 -2.76
N TYR A 78 7.66 -7.70 -2.96
CA TYR A 78 7.80 -6.58 -2.03
C TYR A 78 6.49 -5.81 -1.79
N LEU A 79 5.48 -5.95 -2.66
CA LEU A 79 4.15 -5.36 -2.46
C LEU A 79 3.29 -6.17 -1.47
N SER A 80 3.60 -7.45 -1.26
CA SER A 80 2.86 -8.31 -0.34
C SER A 80 2.93 -7.84 1.11
N GLN A 81 1.84 -8.03 1.86
CA GLN A 81 1.81 -7.86 3.33
C GLN A 81 2.72 -8.85 4.06
N TRP A 82 3.06 -9.97 3.42
CA TRP A 82 3.85 -11.05 4.00
C TRP A 82 5.35 -10.91 3.71
N TYR A 83 5.74 -9.93 2.89
CA TYR A 83 7.14 -9.63 2.62
C TYR A 83 7.88 -9.28 3.91
N TYR A 84 8.96 -10.00 4.18
CA TYR A 84 9.81 -9.76 5.33
C TYR A 84 10.62 -8.48 5.12
N CYS A 85 10.14 -7.41 5.72
CA CYS A 85 10.85 -6.15 5.83
C CYS A 85 10.57 -5.53 7.20
N PRO A 86 11.41 -5.80 8.21
CA PRO A 86 11.25 -5.16 9.49
C PRO A 86 11.21 -3.63 9.42
N PHE A 87 10.17 -3.02 9.97
CA PHE A 87 10.01 -1.57 10.08
C PHE A 87 9.55 -1.15 11.48
N ARG A 88 9.72 0.12 11.81
CA ARG A 88 9.40 0.69 13.12
C ARG A 88 8.02 1.33 13.14
N ASP A 89 7.37 1.25 14.29
CA ASP A 89 6.19 2.07 14.58
C ASP A 89 6.55 3.57 14.58
N ASP A 90 5.57 4.43 14.35
CA ASP A 90 5.71 5.89 14.34
C ASP A 90 5.47 6.53 15.72
N LYS A 91 4.81 5.84 16.65
CA LYS A 91 4.53 6.34 18.00
C LYS A 91 5.51 5.80 19.02
N ASP A 92 5.99 4.56 18.83
CA ASP A 92 7.00 3.95 19.70
C ASP A 92 8.11 3.25 18.90
N GLU A 93 9.28 3.90 18.82
CA GLU A 93 10.49 3.41 18.13
C GLU A 93 10.96 2.02 18.59
N ARG A 94 10.52 1.56 19.76
CA ARG A 94 10.84 0.23 20.31
C ARG A 94 10.00 -0.87 19.68
N ILE A 95 8.80 -0.54 19.18
CA ILE A 95 7.92 -1.49 18.50
C ILE A 95 8.43 -1.70 17.07
N ARG A 96 8.62 -2.97 16.72
CA ARG A 96 9.10 -3.40 15.40
C ARG A 96 8.18 -4.45 14.83
N TYR A 97 7.78 -4.26 13.59
CA TYR A 97 6.94 -5.20 12.86
C TYR A 97 7.79 -5.92 11.84
N LYS A 98 7.77 -7.26 11.84
CA LYS A 98 8.53 -8.07 10.87
C LYS A 98 8.00 -7.94 9.44
N THR A 99 6.69 -7.79 9.32
CA THR A 99 5.97 -7.63 8.06
C THR A 99 4.78 -6.70 8.26
N ALA A 100 4.18 -6.21 7.18
CA ALA A 100 2.98 -5.38 7.28
C ALA A 100 1.75 -6.16 7.81
N GLU A 101 1.70 -7.49 7.62
CA GLU A 101 0.74 -8.37 8.31
C GLU A 101 0.86 -8.30 9.85
N HIS A 102 2.10 -8.22 10.39
CA HIS A 102 2.31 -8.04 11.84
C HIS A 102 1.71 -6.73 12.32
N TYR A 103 1.95 -5.64 11.58
CA TYR A 103 1.34 -4.34 11.89
C TYR A 103 -0.20 -4.42 11.84
N MET A 104 -0.74 -4.97 10.76
CA MET A 104 -2.19 -5.03 10.53
C MET A 104 -2.91 -5.80 11.64
N MET A 105 -2.40 -6.97 12.04
CA MET A 105 -3.02 -7.75 13.11
C MET A 105 -2.76 -7.18 14.51
N PHE A 106 -1.62 -6.52 14.72
CA PHE A 106 -1.38 -5.76 15.96
C PHE A 106 -2.41 -4.64 16.11
N GLN A 107 -2.58 -3.80 15.08
CA GLN A 107 -3.56 -2.71 15.09
C GLN A 107 -5.00 -3.23 15.17
N LYS A 108 -5.31 -4.36 14.54
CA LYS A 108 -6.60 -5.04 14.71
C LYS A 108 -6.84 -5.42 16.17
N ALA A 109 -5.86 -6.03 16.84
CA ALA A 109 -5.98 -6.39 18.24
C ALA A 109 -6.15 -5.15 19.14
N MET A 110 -5.39 -4.09 18.89
CA MET A 110 -5.50 -2.81 19.61
C MET A 110 -6.87 -2.15 19.40
N LEU A 111 -7.42 -2.17 18.18
CA LEU A 111 -8.73 -1.63 17.86
C LEU A 111 -9.86 -2.26 18.71
N PHE A 112 -9.73 -3.55 19.03
CA PHE A 112 -10.69 -4.30 19.85
C PHE A 112 -10.25 -4.51 21.31
N LYS A 113 -9.25 -3.74 21.76
CA LYS A 113 -8.72 -3.75 23.14
C LYS A 113 -8.25 -5.14 23.59
N ASP A 114 -7.70 -5.93 22.66
CA ASP A 114 -7.11 -7.25 22.94
C ASP A 114 -5.57 -7.17 23.00
N GLU A 115 -5.06 -6.50 24.03
CA GLU A 115 -3.63 -6.25 24.22
C GLU A 115 -2.81 -7.56 24.30
N HIS A 116 -3.40 -8.62 24.86
CA HIS A 116 -2.78 -9.93 24.93
C HIS A 116 -2.49 -10.48 23.51
N THR A 117 -3.49 -10.46 22.61
CA THR A 117 -3.26 -10.87 21.22
C THR A 117 -2.27 -9.93 20.52
N ALA A 118 -2.30 -8.63 20.80
CA ALA A 118 -1.35 -7.68 20.23
C ALA A 118 0.11 -8.04 20.59
N ILE A 119 0.37 -8.38 21.86
CA ILE A 119 1.69 -8.81 22.33
C ILE A 119 2.11 -10.13 21.64
N GLU A 120 1.21 -11.10 21.53
CA GLU A 120 1.49 -12.37 20.86
C GLU A 120 1.78 -12.20 19.35
N VAL A 121 1.12 -11.23 18.70
CA VAL A 121 1.41 -10.85 17.31
C VAL A 121 2.84 -10.32 17.17
N LEU A 122 3.29 -9.43 18.07
CA LEU A 122 4.66 -8.90 18.01
C LEU A 122 5.74 -9.99 18.22
N LYS A 123 5.45 -10.99 19.06
CA LYS A 123 6.37 -12.11 19.32
C LYS A 123 6.39 -13.15 18.20
N ALA A 124 5.32 -13.27 17.42
CA ALA A 124 5.20 -14.31 16.40
C ALA A 124 6.31 -14.22 15.34
N ALA A 125 6.74 -15.39 14.84
CA ALA A 125 7.84 -15.47 13.88
C ALA A 125 7.39 -15.26 12.43
N THR A 126 6.18 -15.68 12.10
CA THR A 126 5.72 -15.79 10.70
C THR A 126 4.38 -15.10 10.48
N PRO A 127 4.15 -14.51 9.29
CA PRO A 127 2.86 -13.94 8.91
C PRO A 127 1.70 -14.93 9.04
N ARG A 128 1.95 -16.22 8.76
CA ARG A 128 0.96 -17.29 8.93
C ARG A 128 0.48 -17.40 10.39
N LYS A 129 1.40 -17.38 11.36
CA LYS A 129 1.06 -17.42 12.79
C LYS A 129 0.30 -16.16 13.21
N VAL A 130 0.75 -14.99 12.74
CA VAL A 130 0.09 -13.70 13.01
C VAL A 130 -1.33 -13.67 12.45
N LYS A 131 -1.55 -14.09 11.21
CA LYS A 131 -2.89 -14.15 10.61
C LYS A 131 -3.81 -15.09 11.40
N ALA A 132 -3.26 -16.18 11.96
CA ALA A 132 -4.02 -17.07 12.84
C ALA A 132 -4.39 -16.42 14.18
N LEU A 133 -3.49 -15.64 14.78
CA LEU A 133 -3.78 -14.84 15.98
C LEU A 133 -4.83 -13.75 15.69
N GLY A 134 -4.75 -13.09 14.53
CA GLY A 134 -5.71 -12.09 14.08
C GLY A 134 -7.15 -12.57 13.91
N ARG A 135 -7.35 -13.88 13.71
CA ARG A 135 -8.68 -14.53 13.71
C ARG A 135 -9.23 -14.78 15.11
N LYS A 136 -8.37 -14.71 16.13
CA LYS A 136 -8.70 -14.95 17.55
C LYS A 136 -8.81 -13.66 18.37
N VAL A 137 -8.75 -12.50 17.72
CA VAL A 137 -8.89 -11.19 18.39
C VAL A 137 -10.24 -11.14 19.11
N LYS A 138 -10.20 -10.89 20.42
CA LYS A 138 -11.37 -10.74 21.27
C LYS A 138 -12.16 -9.47 20.91
N ASN A 139 -13.44 -9.44 21.26
CA ASN A 139 -14.34 -8.30 21.04
C ASN A 139 -14.44 -7.85 19.57
N PHE A 140 -14.11 -8.72 18.62
CA PHE A 140 -14.15 -8.40 17.21
C PHE A 140 -15.56 -7.99 16.78
N ASN A 141 -15.66 -6.82 16.17
CA ASN A 141 -16.87 -6.34 15.50
C ASN A 141 -16.56 -6.06 14.04
N GLU A 142 -17.28 -6.73 13.14
CA GLU A 142 -17.02 -6.66 11.71
C GLU A 142 -17.26 -5.26 11.14
N ALA A 143 -18.34 -4.58 11.51
CA ALA A 143 -18.63 -3.24 11.01
C ALA A 143 -17.52 -2.24 11.39
N THR A 144 -17.06 -2.29 12.63
CA THR A 144 -15.91 -1.49 13.10
C THR A 144 -14.65 -1.86 12.33
N TRP A 145 -14.39 -3.15 12.09
CA TRP A 145 -13.25 -3.57 11.30
C TRP A 145 -13.30 -3.07 9.85
N LEU A 146 -14.44 -3.21 9.17
CA LEU A 146 -14.65 -2.74 7.80
C LEU A 146 -14.43 -1.22 7.69
N LYS A 147 -14.84 -0.46 8.71
CA LYS A 147 -14.62 0.99 8.80
C LYS A 147 -13.14 1.37 8.88
N HIS A 148 -12.30 0.56 9.54
CA HIS A 148 -10.92 0.95 9.87
C HIS A 148 -9.84 0.18 9.10
N ARG A 149 -10.15 -0.97 8.50
CA ARG A 149 -9.17 -1.89 7.90
C ARG A 149 -8.31 -1.24 6.82
N CYS A 150 -8.91 -0.40 5.97
CA CYS A 150 -8.19 0.25 4.87
C CYS A 150 -7.19 1.28 5.39
N ASP A 151 -7.59 2.10 6.35
CA ASP A 151 -6.70 3.10 6.95
C ASP A 151 -5.54 2.45 7.72
N ILE A 152 -5.82 1.36 8.45
CA ILE A 152 -4.79 0.56 9.11
C ILE A 152 -3.79 0.01 8.08
N VAL A 153 -4.27 -0.64 7.01
CA VAL A 153 -3.39 -1.20 5.99
C VAL A 153 -2.60 -0.12 5.27
N ARG A 154 -3.23 1.02 4.95
CA ARG A 154 -2.56 2.18 4.34
C ARG A 154 -1.43 2.69 5.23
N HIS A 155 -1.70 2.93 6.50
CA HIS A 155 -0.72 3.43 7.47
C HIS A 155 0.44 2.45 7.63
N GLY A 156 0.16 1.16 7.82
CA GLY A 156 1.19 0.13 7.93
C GLY A 156 2.11 0.08 6.71
N ASN A 157 1.56 0.24 5.50
CA ASN A 157 2.37 0.31 4.29
C ASN A 157 3.17 1.61 4.19
N ILE A 158 2.63 2.77 4.60
CA ILE A 158 3.43 4.01 4.70
C ILE A 158 4.67 3.76 5.58
N LEU A 159 4.50 3.17 6.76
CA LEU A 159 5.62 2.85 7.65
C LEU A 159 6.59 1.85 7.03
N LYS A 160 6.09 0.78 6.40
CA LYS A 160 6.91 -0.20 5.67
C LYS A 160 7.83 0.47 4.65
N PHE A 161 7.30 1.41 3.87
CA PHE A 161 8.05 2.08 2.80
C PHE A 161 8.89 3.28 3.27
N THR A 162 8.76 3.74 4.51
CA THR A 162 9.49 4.94 4.99
C THR A 162 10.35 4.71 6.22
N ARG A 163 10.14 3.60 6.94
CA ARG A 163 10.75 3.31 8.25
C ARG A 163 11.30 1.89 8.33
N ALA A 164 11.70 1.33 7.19
CA ALA A 164 12.42 0.06 7.14
C ALA A 164 13.71 0.16 7.97
N ILE A 165 13.99 -0.85 8.81
CA ILE A 165 15.14 -0.87 9.72
C ILE A 165 16.45 -1.07 8.95
N SER A 166 16.41 -1.89 7.91
CA SER A 166 17.53 -2.13 7.00
C SER A 166 16.93 -2.62 5.70
N GLU A 167 17.41 -2.10 4.57
CA GLU A 167 17.07 -2.59 3.23
C GLU A 167 18.17 -3.46 2.63
N LYS A 168 19.35 -3.43 3.25
CA LYS A 168 20.53 -4.20 2.84
C LYS A 168 20.24 -5.69 2.91
N GLY A 169 20.44 -6.37 1.78
CA GLY A 169 20.25 -7.82 1.67
C GLY A 169 18.81 -8.27 1.39
N TYR A 170 17.85 -7.33 1.30
CA TYR A 170 16.55 -7.69 0.74
C TYR A 170 16.69 -8.10 -0.70
N LYS A 171 16.10 -9.24 -1.00
CA LYS A 171 16.01 -9.80 -2.34
C LYS A 171 14.56 -9.76 -2.75
N LYS A 172 14.33 -9.49 -4.02
CA LYS A 172 12.99 -9.60 -4.59
C LYS A 172 12.63 -11.09 -4.60
N GLY A 173 11.52 -11.43 -3.95
CA GLY A 173 11.02 -12.79 -3.86
C GLY A 173 11.78 -13.73 -2.93
N SER A 174 12.52 -14.68 -3.52
CA SER A 174 13.25 -15.73 -2.81
C SER A 174 14.55 -15.22 -2.16
N PRO A 175 15.10 -15.91 -1.13
CA PRO A 175 16.48 -15.71 -0.67
C PRO A 175 17.56 -15.84 -1.78
N SER A 176 17.20 -16.39 -2.94
CA SER A 176 18.04 -16.46 -4.15
C SER A 176 17.75 -15.37 -5.19
N GLY A 177 16.78 -14.48 -4.95
CA GLY A 177 16.39 -13.44 -5.89
C GLY A 177 17.40 -12.31 -6.03
N ASN A 178 17.16 -11.44 -7.00
CA ASN A 178 17.98 -10.25 -7.22
C ASN A 178 17.87 -9.29 -6.03
N PRO A 179 18.97 -8.64 -5.62
CA PRO A 179 18.93 -7.63 -4.56
C PRO A 179 17.99 -6.49 -4.96
N LEU A 180 17.41 -5.84 -3.95
CA LEU A 180 16.65 -4.61 -4.16
C LEU A 180 17.59 -3.52 -4.71
N GLU A 181 17.15 -2.84 -5.76
CA GLU A 181 17.84 -1.68 -6.33
C GLU A 181 17.27 -0.39 -5.72
N GLY A 182 18.07 0.27 -4.88
CA GLY A 182 17.65 1.44 -4.11
C GLY A 182 16.81 1.06 -2.89
N SER A 183 15.94 1.97 -2.47
CA SER A 183 15.03 1.72 -1.34
C SER A 183 13.73 1.03 -1.75
N LEU A 184 12.99 0.53 -0.76
CA LEU A 184 11.61 0.04 -0.96
C LEU A 184 10.70 1.18 -1.40
N LEU A 185 10.92 2.39 -0.89
CA LEU A 185 10.24 3.60 -1.34
C LEU A 185 10.45 3.82 -2.84
N ASP A 186 11.70 3.83 -3.29
CA ASP A 186 12.03 4.04 -4.70
C ASP A 186 11.42 2.95 -5.57
N THR A 187 11.44 1.71 -5.09
CA THR A 187 10.87 0.57 -5.80
C THR A 187 9.35 0.68 -5.95
N LEU A 188 8.63 1.12 -4.92
CA LEU A 188 7.20 1.44 -5.02
C LEU A 188 6.96 2.59 -6.01
N LEU A 189 7.72 3.68 -5.91
CA LEU A 189 7.54 4.85 -6.76
C LEU A 189 7.85 4.56 -8.24
N ARG A 190 8.78 3.65 -8.51
CA ARG A 190 9.13 3.18 -9.86
C ARG A 190 8.01 2.42 -10.57
N THR A 191 6.99 1.95 -9.84
CA THR A 191 5.77 1.41 -10.47
C THR A 191 4.99 2.48 -11.26
N GLY A 192 5.37 3.76 -11.16
CA GLY A 192 4.79 4.85 -11.93
C GLY A 192 3.31 4.99 -11.61
N ASP A 193 2.49 5.07 -12.65
CA ASP A 193 1.03 5.15 -12.51
C ASP A 193 0.33 3.82 -12.86
N ARG A 194 1.09 2.73 -12.99
CA ARG A 194 0.55 1.39 -13.27
C ARG A 194 -0.41 0.97 -12.16
N GLU A 195 -1.46 0.24 -12.54
CA GLU A 195 -2.37 -0.39 -11.59
C GLU A 195 -1.62 -1.47 -10.81
N LEU A 196 -1.77 -1.49 -9.49
CA LEU A 196 -1.22 -2.55 -8.64
C LEU A 196 -2.34 -3.54 -8.33
N VAL A 197 -2.12 -4.82 -8.62
CA VAL A 197 -3.14 -5.86 -8.52
C VAL A 197 -2.65 -7.05 -7.69
N GLU A 198 -3.23 -7.24 -6.50
CA GLU A 198 -2.97 -8.44 -5.69
C GLU A 198 -3.71 -9.64 -6.32
N ALA A 199 -2.99 -10.40 -7.12
CA ALA A 199 -3.47 -11.54 -7.91
C ALA A 199 -3.57 -12.83 -7.08
N SER A 200 -4.16 -12.71 -5.88
CA SER A 200 -4.42 -13.85 -5.00
C SER A 200 -5.70 -14.56 -5.44
N PRO A 201 -5.64 -15.85 -5.85
CA PRO A 201 -6.82 -16.63 -6.23
C PRO A 201 -7.69 -17.03 -5.04
N PHE A 202 -7.24 -16.77 -3.81
CA PHE A 202 -7.90 -17.21 -2.58
C PHE A 202 -8.45 -16.06 -1.73
N ASP A 203 -8.29 -14.81 -2.19
CA ASP A 203 -8.70 -13.62 -1.44
C ASP A 203 -9.35 -12.60 -2.39
N PRO A 204 -10.69 -12.62 -2.52
CA PRO A 204 -11.43 -11.67 -3.36
C PRO A 204 -11.68 -10.32 -2.64
N VAL A 205 -11.17 -10.12 -1.42
CA VAL A 205 -11.36 -8.89 -0.67
C VAL A 205 -10.10 -8.04 -0.75
N TRP A 206 -8.96 -8.58 -0.32
CA TRP A 206 -7.69 -7.86 -0.44
C TRP A 206 -7.09 -7.99 -1.84
N GLY A 207 -7.35 -9.10 -2.52
CA GLY A 207 -6.96 -9.35 -3.91
C GLY A 207 -8.15 -9.43 -4.86
N ILE A 208 -7.87 -9.90 -6.07
CA ILE A 208 -8.86 -10.03 -7.15
C ILE A 208 -9.57 -11.39 -7.22
N GLY A 209 -9.14 -12.40 -6.46
CA GLY A 209 -9.71 -13.75 -6.55
C GLY A 209 -9.26 -14.55 -7.78
N PHE A 210 -8.28 -14.07 -8.55
CA PHE A 210 -7.69 -14.77 -9.70
C PHE A 210 -6.17 -14.70 -9.66
N LYS A 211 -5.50 -15.71 -10.23
CA LYS A 211 -4.06 -15.66 -10.51
C LYS A 211 -3.79 -14.67 -11.65
N ALA A 212 -2.57 -14.13 -11.70
CA ALA A 212 -2.18 -13.11 -12.68
C ALA A 212 -2.47 -13.51 -14.14
N ALA A 213 -2.23 -14.78 -14.48
CA ALA A 213 -2.43 -15.30 -15.83
C ALA A 213 -3.89 -15.24 -16.33
N ASP A 214 -4.86 -15.26 -15.42
CA ASP A 214 -6.29 -15.24 -15.77
C ASP A 214 -6.94 -13.88 -15.50
N ALA A 215 -6.18 -12.93 -14.93
CA ALA A 215 -6.73 -11.71 -14.34
C ALA A 215 -7.44 -10.84 -15.39
N GLU A 216 -6.78 -10.51 -16.50
CA GLU A 216 -7.39 -9.65 -17.52
C GLU A 216 -8.66 -10.25 -18.14
N ALA A 217 -8.66 -11.57 -18.39
CA ALA A 217 -9.83 -12.27 -18.93
C ALA A 217 -11.03 -12.25 -17.96
N ALA A 218 -10.75 -12.22 -16.65
CA ALA A 218 -11.75 -12.23 -15.59
C ALA A 218 -12.07 -10.85 -15.00
N ARG A 219 -11.67 -9.74 -15.65
CA ARG A 219 -11.71 -8.39 -15.06
C ARG A 219 -13.07 -7.94 -14.53
N GLY A 220 -14.14 -8.30 -15.22
CA GLY A 220 -15.52 -8.01 -14.77
C GLY A 220 -15.96 -8.80 -13.53
N SER A 221 -15.24 -9.86 -13.18
CA SER A 221 -15.53 -10.76 -12.07
C SER A 221 -14.55 -10.61 -10.90
N TRP A 222 -13.66 -9.62 -10.95
CA TRP A 222 -12.67 -9.41 -9.90
C TRP A 222 -13.31 -9.16 -8.53
N GLY A 223 -12.60 -9.61 -7.51
CA GLY A 223 -12.73 -9.13 -6.15
C GLY A 223 -12.37 -7.65 -6.00
N GLU A 224 -12.35 -7.18 -4.75
CA GLU A 224 -12.22 -5.76 -4.45
C GLU A 224 -10.80 -5.20 -4.69
N ASN A 225 -9.75 -6.04 -4.71
CA ASN A 225 -8.34 -5.61 -4.84
C ASN A 225 -7.96 -4.48 -3.85
N LEU A 226 -8.44 -4.56 -2.59
CA LEU A 226 -8.22 -3.48 -1.64
C LEU A 226 -6.73 -3.23 -1.39
N LEU A 227 -5.89 -4.27 -1.34
CA LEU A 227 -4.46 -4.08 -1.10
C LEU A 227 -3.80 -3.30 -2.24
N GLY A 228 -4.12 -3.64 -3.49
CA GLY A 228 -3.64 -2.90 -4.66
C GLY A 228 -4.06 -1.43 -4.61
N LYS A 229 -5.34 -1.16 -4.32
CA LYS A 229 -5.88 0.21 -4.16
C LYS A 229 -5.16 0.98 -3.05
N GLU A 230 -4.95 0.36 -1.90
CA GLU A 230 -4.25 1.00 -0.77
C GLU A 230 -2.78 1.27 -1.09
N LEU A 231 -2.07 0.36 -1.75
CA LEU A 231 -0.69 0.59 -2.17
C LEU A 231 -0.57 1.73 -3.19
N MET A 232 -1.54 1.88 -4.11
CA MET A 232 -1.58 3.03 -5.03
C MET A 232 -1.86 4.35 -4.30
N ALA A 233 -2.71 4.34 -3.27
CA ALA A 233 -2.92 5.50 -2.41
C ALA A 233 -1.64 5.87 -1.63
N VAL A 234 -0.96 4.87 -1.05
CA VAL A 234 0.34 5.03 -0.38
C VAL A 234 1.38 5.62 -1.34
N ARG A 235 1.52 5.06 -2.55
CA ARG A 235 2.40 5.57 -3.60
C ARG A 235 2.15 7.05 -3.88
N SER A 236 0.89 7.44 -4.02
CA SER A 236 0.49 8.83 -4.28
C SER A 236 0.85 9.77 -3.14
N ILE A 237 0.60 9.35 -1.88
CA ILE A 237 0.96 10.11 -0.68
C ILE A 237 2.48 10.30 -0.59
N LEU A 238 3.24 9.23 -0.78
CA LEU A 238 4.69 9.25 -0.65
C LEU A 238 5.36 10.03 -1.78
N ARG A 239 4.84 9.94 -3.01
CA ARG A 239 5.27 10.78 -4.14
C ARG A 239 5.13 12.26 -3.79
N LYS A 240 3.94 12.68 -3.33
CA LYS A 240 3.68 14.06 -2.93
C LYS A 240 4.62 14.53 -1.82
N LYS A 241 4.86 13.71 -0.79
CA LYS A 241 5.79 14.05 0.29
C LYS A 241 7.22 14.24 -0.22
N ARG A 242 7.69 13.36 -1.11
CA ARG A 242 9.02 13.48 -1.75
C ARG A 242 9.13 14.75 -2.60
N ASP A 243 8.12 15.06 -3.39
CA ASP A 243 8.09 16.28 -4.22
C ASP A 243 8.06 17.56 -3.36
N GLN A 244 7.61 17.45 -2.10
CA GLN A 244 7.63 18.52 -1.10
C GLN A 244 8.90 18.53 -0.22
N GLY A 245 9.87 17.64 -0.46
CA GLY A 245 11.10 17.55 0.33
C GLY A 245 10.93 17.00 1.75
N GLN A 246 9.88 16.22 1.99
CA GLN A 246 9.55 15.64 3.31
C GLN A 246 10.00 14.18 3.47
N LEU A 247 10.66 13.61 2.45
CA LEU A 247 11.20 12.25 2.39
C LEU A 247 12.54 12.25 1.66
#